data_AF-A0A6P1D2V1-F1
#
_entry.id   AF-A0A6P1D2V1-F1
#
_cell.length_a   1.000
_cell.length_b   1.000
_cell.length_c   1.000
_cell.angle_alpha   90.00
_cell.angle_beta   90.00
_cell.angle_gamma   90.00
#
_symmetry.space_group_name_H-M   'P 1'
#
loop_
_entity.id
_entity.type
_entity.pdbx_description
1 polymer ?
#
loop_
_entity_poly.entity_id
_entity_poly.type
_entity_poly.pdbx_seq_one_letter_code
_entity_poly.pdbx_strand_id
1 'polypeptide(L)'
;MRRLLVLAVLAMVIGIGIAAMASSMKFETDSGPAGSRTIIHFDATARSDIREPALRLWRDCASNVNHVRIVWGPSQVGEYWTVVLEPALGTHTERRLIGCLDDLTTDGILGRPLKAEDVGP
;
A
#
# COMPACT_ATOMS: atom_id res chain seq x y z
N MET A 1 -23.07 -37.37 -25.37
CA MET A 1 -23.63 -35.99 -25.31
C MET A 1 -24.02 -35.58 -23.90
N ARG A 2 -24.90 -36.30 -23.18
CA ARG A 2 -25.34 -35.93 -21.82
C ARG A 2 -24.21 -35.77 -20.79
N ARG A 3 -23.21 -36.66 -20.81
CA ARG A 3 -22.03 -36.58 -19.92
C ARG A 3 -21.14 -35.36 -20.21
N LEU A 4 -21.02 -34.97 -21.47
CA LEU A 4 -20.27 -33.77 -21.88
C LEU A 4 -20.97 -32.49 -21.44
N LEU A 5 -22.31 -32.45 -21.55
CA LEU A 5 -23.11 -31.33 -21.05
C LEU A 5 -22.99 -31.18 -19.52
N VAL A 6 -23.04 -32.29 -18.78
CA VAL A 6 -22.87 -32.25 -17.31
C VAL A 6 -21.48 -31.75 -16.91
N LEU A 7 -20.43 -32.19 -17.60
CA LEU A 7 -19.07 -31.71 -17.37
C LEU A 7 -18.92 -30.21 -17.69
N ALA A 8 -19.51 -29.74 -18.79
CA ALA A 8 -19.47 -28.34 -19.17
C ALA A 8 -20.18 -27.44 -18.13
N VAL A 9 -21.35 -27.85 -17.66
CA VAL A 9 -22.09 -27.12 -16.60
C VAL A 9 -21.31 -27.13 -15.29
N LEU A 10 -20.73 -28.27 -14.91
CA LEU A 10 -19.93 -28.37 -13.68
C LEU A 10 -18.70 -27.46 -13.74
N ALA A 11 -17.99 -27.45 -14.87
CA ALA A 11 -16.84 -26.57 -15.08
C ALA A 11 -17.24 -25.09 -15.02
N MET A 12 -18.41 -24.73 -15.54
CA MET A 12 -18.93 -23.37 -15.48
C MET A 12 -19.25 -22.93 -14.05
N VAL A 13 -19.89 -23.79 -13.25
CA VAL A 13 -20.19 -23.49 -11.83
C VAL A 13 -18.91 -23.34 -11.02
N ILE A 14 -17.93 -24.22 -11.23
CA ILE A 14 -16.62 -24.14 -10.57
C ILE A 14 -15.91 -22.84 -10.96
N GLY A 15 -15.91 -22.47 -12.25
CA GLY A 15 -15.30 -21.23 -12.72
C GLY A 15 -15.93 -19.98 -12.10
N ILE A 16 -17.27 -19.93 -12.00
CA ILE A 16 -17.99 -18.82 -11.36
C ILE A 16 -17.65 -18.75 -9.86
N GLY A 17 -17.60 -19.89 -9.17
CA GLY A 17 -17.25 -19.95 -7.76
C GLY A 17 -15.84 -19.43 -7.47
N ILE A 18 -14.87 -19.79 -8.30
CA ILE A 18 -13.48 -19.30 -8.18
C ILE A 18 -13.41 -17.79 -8.45
N ALA A 19 -14.11 -17.30 -9.48
CA ALA A 19 -14.12 -15.87 -9.80
C ALA A 19 -14.74 -15.02 -8.67
N ALA A 20 -15.83 -15.51 -8.06
CA ALA A 20 -16.45 -14.86 -6.92
C ALA A 20 -15.51 -14.82 -5.71
N MET A 21 -14.87 -15.95 -5.37
CA MET A 21 -13.87 -16.03 -4.29
C MET A 21 -12.68 -15.09 -4.55
N ALA A 22 -12.17 -15.04 -5.78
CA ALA A 22 -11.08 -14.15 -6.17
C ALA A 22 -11.45 -12.67 -6.02
N SER A 23 -12.70 -12.31 -6.34
CA SER A 23 -13.18 -10.94 -6.15
C SER A 23 -13.27 -10.55 -4.67
N SER A 24 -13.63 -11.48 -3.79
CA SER A 24 -13.68 -11.25 -2.34
C SER A 24 -12.31 -11.29 -1.66
N MET A 25 -11.33 -12.00 -2.25
CA MET A 25 -9.95 -12.09 -1.74
C MET A 25 -9.03 -10.99 -2.25
N LYS A 26 -9.50 -10.14 -3.19
CA LYS A 26 -8.71 -9.02 -3.65
C LYS A 26 -8.58 -8.05 -2.48
N PHE A 27 -7.38 -7.98 -1.89
CA PHE A 27 -6.98 -6.84 -1.08
C PHE A 27 -7.11 -5.62 -2.00
N GLU A 28 -8.26 -4.94 -1.95
CA GLU A 28 -8.54 -3.80 -2.82
C GLU A 28 -7.53 -2.71 -2.48
N THR A 29 -6.47 -2.63 -3.29
CA THR A 29 -5.53 -1.51 -3.31
C THR A 29 -6.17 -0.44 -4.15
N ASP A 30 -6.74 0.56 -3.49
CA ASP A 30 -7.38 1.70 -4.11
C ASP A 30 -6.37 2.81 -4.42
N SER A 31 -6.67 3.56 -5.49
CA SER A 31 -5.90 4.72 -5.94
C SER A 31 -6.85 5.84 -6.34
N GLY A 32 -6.44 7.08 -6.13
CA GLY A 32 -7.10 8.29 -6.56
C GLY A 32 -7.06 8.50 -8.08
N PRO A 33 -7.64 9.62 -8.57
CA PRO A 33 -7.73 9.92 -9.99
C PRO A 33 -6.36 10.11 -10.65
N ALA A 34 -6.27 9.86 -11.96
CA ALA A 34 -5.04 10.08 -12.71
C ALA A 34 -4.57 11.55 -12.62
N GLY A 35 -3.26 11.76 -12.46
CA GLY A 35 -2.66 13.10 -12.30
C GLY A 35 -2.71 13.65 -10.87
N SER A 36 -3.43 13.01 -9.95
CA SER A 36 -3.36 13.33 -8.51
C SER A 36 -2.11 12.76 -7.85
N ARG A 37 -1.73 13.32 -6.72
CA ARG A 37 -0.55 12.89 -5.95
C ARG A 37 -0.87 12.79 -4.47
N THR A 38 -0.23 11.86 -3.78
CA THR A 38 -0.20 11.86 -2.32
C THR A 38 1.22 12.16 -1.85
N ILE A 39 1.36 13.14 -0.98
CA ILE A 39 2.61 13.49 -0.30
C ILE A 39 2.53 12.95 1.11
N ILE A 40 3.50 12.14 1.52
CA ILE A 40 3.53 11.51 2.83
C ILE A 40 4.74 12.01 3.58
N HIS A 41 4.48 12.59 4.76
CA HIS A 41 5.47 13.02 5.71
C HIS A 41 5.46 12.06 6.90
N PHE A 42 6.63 11.49 7.22
CA PHE A 42 6.79 10.57 8.33
C PHE A 42 8.15 10.75 9.00
N ASP A 43 8.24 10.33 10.26
CA ASP A 43 9.48 10.27 11.02
C ASP A 43 9.71 8.83 11.48
N ALA A 44 10.97 8.48 11.74
CA ALA A 44 11.34 7.19 12.29
C ALA A 44 12.53 7.32 13.23
N THR A 45 12.39 6.80 14.43
CA THR A 45 13.44 6.80 15.46
C THR A 45 13.81 5.38 15.85
N ALA A 46 15.08 5.01 15.78
CA ALA A 46 15.55 3.70 16.24
C ALA A 46 16.11 3.77 17.66
N ARG A 47 15.89 2.71 18.45
CA ARG A 47 16.58 2.50 19.73
C ARG A 47 18.03 2.03 19.59
N SER A 48 18.39 1.48 18.43
CA SER A 48 19.73 0.96 18.10
C SER A 48 20.42 1.85 17.06
N ASP A 49 21.72 1.61 16.82
CA ASP A 49 22.56 2.37 15.88
C ASP A 49 22.26 2.04 14.39
N ILE A 50 20.99 2.13 14.02
CA ILE A 50 20.55 2.00 12.63
C ILE A 50 20.84 3.33 11.94
N ARG A 51 21.67 3.26 10.90
CA ARG A 51 22.11 4.46 10.16
C ARG A 51 20.95 5.29 9.60
N GLU A 52 19.91 4.63 9.08
CA GLU A 52 18.75 5.29 8.44
C GLU A 52 17.45 4.55 8.78
N PRO A 53 16.88 4.78 9.98
CA PRO A 53 15.70 4.05 10.45
C PRO A 53 14.47 4.30 9.56
N ALA A 54 14.32 5.50 9.01
CA ALA A 54 13.21 5.87 8.16
C ALA A 54 13.21 5.15 6.81
N LEU A 55 14.38 4.98 6.18
CA LEU A 55 14.49 4.20 4.94
C LEU A 55 14.20 2.72 5.16
N ARG A 56 14.52 2.22 6.35
CA ARG A 56 14.20 0.84 6.72
C ARG A 56 12.71 0.66 6.94
N LEU A 57 12.11 1.53 7.76
CA LEU A 57 10.66 1.58 7.99
C LEU A 57 9.89 1.69 6.67
N TRP A 58 10.32 2.59 5.78
CA TRP A 58 9.71 2.76 4.47
C TRP A 58 9.76 1.48 3.64
N ARG A 59 10.91 0.80 3.60
CA ARG A 59 11.09 -0.44 2.83
C ARG A 59 10.12 -1.54 3.27
N ASP A 60 9.89 -1.64 4.58
CA ASP A 60 8.99 -2.63 5.14
C ASP A 60 7.52 -2.28 4.87
N CYS A 61 7.18 -0.99 4.82
CA CYS A 61 5.83 -0.53 4.55
C CYS A 61 5.50 -0.30 3.07
N ALA A 62 6.50 -0.17 2.19
CA ALA A 62 6.34 0.18 0.79
C ALA A 62 5.48 -0.83 0.01
N SER A 63 5.41 -2.08 0.47
CA SER A 63 4.57 -3.10 -0.16
C SER A 63 3.08 -2.75 -0.17
N ASN A 64 2.62 -1.88 0.74
CA ASN A 64 1.24 -1.40 0.77
C ASN A 64 0.89 -0.46 -0.40
N VAL A 65 1.90 0.10 -1.07
CA VAL A 65 1.74 1.09 -2.15
C VAL A 65 2.39 0.66 -3.47
N ASN A 66 2.66 -0.64 -3.65
CA ASN A 66 3.29 -1.17 -4.86
C ASN A 66 2.49 -0.94 -6.16
N HIS A 67 1.19 -0.63 -6.07
CA HIS A 67 0.33 -0.33 -7.22
C HIS A 67 0.40 1.13 -7.68
N VAL A 68 1.05 2.02 -6.91
CA VAL A 68 1.30 3.41 -7.30
C VAL A 68 2.79 3.64 -7.52
N ARG A 69 3.13 4.66 -8.31
CA ARG A 69 4.52 5.01 -8.60
C ARG A 69 5.03 6.01 -7.57
N ILE A 70 6.22 5.75 -7.03
CA ILE A 70 6.98 6.76 -6.29
C ILE A 70 7.58 7.75 -7.31
N VAL A 71 7.14 9.00 -7.26
CA VAL A 71 7.67 10.07 -8.13
C VAL A 71 8.80 10.86 -7.47
N TRP A 72 8.89 10.82 -6.14
CA TRP A 72 9.99 11.44 -5.39
C TRP A 72 10.13 10.84 -3.98
N GLY A 73 11.36 10.83 -3.45
CA GLY A 73 11.68 10.27 -2.12
C GLY A 73 11.77 8.74 -2.10
N PRO A 74 11.86 8.10 -0.92
CA PRO A 74 11.95 8.71 0.42
C PRO A 74 13.23 9.53 0.61
N SER A 75 13.06 10.80 0.97
CA SER A 75 14.17 11.71 1.25
C SER A 75 13.87 12.57 2.49
N GLN A 76 14.90 12.92 3.24
CA GLN A 76 14.77 13.80 4.41
C GLN A 76 14.58 15.26 3.98
N VAL A 77 13.54 15.91 4.50
CA VAL A 77 13.20 17.33 4.30
C VAL A 77 13.01 17.97 5.66
N GLY A 78 14.03 18.69 6.14
CA GLY A 78 14.05 19.20 7.51
C GLY A 78 14.08 18.06 8.53
N GLU A 79 13.12 18.05 9.44
CA GLU A 79 13.02 17.08 10.54
C GLU A 79 12.25 15.80 10.17
N TYR A 80 11.72 15.69 8.95
CA TYR A 80 10.86 14.57 8.55
C TYR A 80 11.25 14.01 7.18
N TRP A 81 10.89 12.76 6.95
CA TRP A 81 11.02 12.08 5.67
C TRP A 81 9.79 12.32 4.83
N THR A 82 10.01 12.52 3.54
CA THR A 82 8.95 12.82 2.58
C THR A 82 9.01 11.85 1.42
N VAL A 83 7.84 11.35 1.00
CA VAL A 83 7.64 10.53 -0.20
C VAL A 83 6.47 11.10 -0.99
N VAL A 84 6.59 11.15 -2.31
CA VAL A 84 5.50 11.56 -3.21
C VAL A 84 5.13 10.39 -4.11
N LEU A 85 3.83 10.09 -4.14
CA LEU A 85 3.23 8.99 -4.87
C LEU A 85 2.28 9.50 -5.96
N GLU A 86 2.23 8.82 -7.10
CA GLU A 86 1.33 9.12 -8.22
C GLU A 86 0.80 7.80 -8.85
N PRO A 87 -0.52 7.64 -9.04
CA PRO A 87 -1.61 8.53 -8.62
C PRO A 87 -1.72 8.65 -7.09
N ALA A 88 -2.58 9.54 -6.58
CA ALA A 88 -2.87 9.60 -5.14
C ALA A 88 -3.32 8.24 -4.61
N LEU A 89 -3.11 8.00 -3.32
CA LEU A 89 -3.63 6.83 -2.64
C LEU A 89 -5.14 6.93 -2.49
N GLY A 90 -5.83 5.80 -2.56
CA GLY A 90 -7.20 5.75 -2.06
C GLY A 90 -7.21 5.63 -0.54
N THR A 91 -8.34 5.99 0.07
CA THR A 91 -8.52 6.05 1.53
C THR A 91 -8.18 4.75 2.26
N HIS A 92 -8.42 3.58 1.65
CA HIS A 92 -8.13 2.29 2.29
C HIS A 92 -6.63 1.99 2.31
N THR A 93 -5.96 2.22 1.19
CA THR A 93 -4.52 2.07 1.03
C THR A 93 -3.76 3.05 1.90
N GLU A 94 -4.19 4.32 1.92
CA GLU A 94 -3.60 5.35 2.76
C GLU A 94 -3.67 4.94 4.25
N ARG A 95 -4.85 4.50 4.71
CA ARG A 95 -5.02 4.03 6.10
C ARG A 95 -4.11 2.84 6.43
N ARG A 96 -3.93 1.90 5.50
CA ARG A 96 -3.01 0.75 5.70
C ARG A 96 -1.56 1.20 5.76
N LEU A 97 -1.15 2.12 4.89
CA LEU A 97 0.20 2.65 4.89
C LEU A 97 0.49 3.45 6.17
N ILE A 98 -0.41 4.35 6.56
CA ILE A 98 -0.30 5.12 7.81
C ILE A 98 -0.24 4.15 9.00
N GLY A 99 -1.12 3.16 9.04
CA GLY A 99 -1.11 2.14 10.09
C GLY A 99 0.21 1.36 10.13
N CYS A 100 0.78 1.01 8.97
CA CYS A 100 2.10 0.41 8.91
C CYS A 100 3.18 1.34 9.46
N LEU A 101 3.19 2.61 9.04
CA LEU A 101 4.18 3.59 9.49
C LEU A 101 4.07 3.92 10.98
N ASP A 102 2.89 3.79 11.59
CA ASP A 102 2.64 4.05 13.01
C ASP A 102 2.91 2.81 13.88
N ASP A 103 2.49 1.63 13.41
CA ASP A 103 2.49 0.38 14.19
C ASP A 103 3.75 -0.47 13.99
N LEU A 104 4.57 -0.20 12.95
CA LEU A 104 5.84 -0.91 12.79
C LEU A 104 6.79 -0.51 13.93
N THR A 105 6.79 -1.35 14.96
CA THR A 105 7.79 -1.40 16.03
C THR A 105 8.90 -2.41 15.71
N THR A 106 9.05 -2.77 14.44
CA THR A 106 10.04 -3.78 14.01
C THR A 106 11.45 -3.29 14.26
N ASP A 107 12.29 -4.14 14.86
CA ASP A 107 13.69 -3.88 15.19
C ASP A 107 13.94 -2.66 16.11
N GLY A 108 12.94 -2.26 16.89
CA GLY A 108 13.06 -1.12 17.81
C GLY A 108 13.04 0.24 17.10
N ILE A 109 12.53 0.30 15.87
CA ILE A 109 12.19 1.54 15.17
C ILE A 109 10.77 1.94 15.58
N LEU A 110 10.58 3.20 15.97
CA LEU A 110 9.28 3.83 16.20
C LEU A 110 9.02 4.78 15.04
N GLY A 111 8.05 4.44 14.20
CA GLY A 111 7.56 5.34 13.17
C GLY A 111 6.49 6.29 13.71
N ARG A 112 6.41 7.49 13.11
CA ARG A 112 5.34 8.46 13.35
C ARG A 112 4.90 9.08 12.03
N PRO A 113 3.70 8.77 11.52
CA PRO A 113 3.15 9.50 10.39
C PRO A 113 2.78 10.92 10.85
N LEU A 114 3.25 11.93 10.13
CA LEU A 114 3.02 13.33 10.47
C LEU A 114 1.87 13.92 9.65
N LYS A 115 1.82 13.59 8.35
CA LYS A 115 0.77 14.08 7.46
C LYS A 115 0.75 13.30 6.15
N ALA A 116 -0.43 12.97 5.65
CA ALA A 116 -0.65 12.61 4.25
C ALA A 116 -1.47 13.73 3.60
N GLU A 117 -1.04 14.19 2.43
CA GLU A 117 -1.69 15.28 1.70
C GLU A 117 -1.97 14.85 0.27
N ASP A 118 -3.23 14.87 -0.12
CA ASP A 118 -3.64 14.67 -1.51
C ASP A 118 -3.61 15.99 -2.26
N VAL A 119 -2.80 16.05 -3.30
CA VAL A 119 -2.73 17.16 -4.25
C VAL A 119 -3.48 16.73 -5.51
N GLY A 120 -4.62 17.38 -5.74
CA GLY A 120 -5.44 17.14 -6.93
C GLY A 120 -4.79 17.66 -8.21
N PRO A 121 -5.26 17.18 -9.39
CA PRO A 121 -4.89 17.73 -10.68
C PRO A 121 -5.38 19.18 -10.87
#